data_AF-A0A7S3B5G9-F1
#
_entry.id   AF-A0A7S3B5G9-F1
#
_cell.length_a   1.000
_cell.length_b   1.000
_cell.length_c   1.000
_cell.angle_alpha   90.00
_cell.angle_beta   90.00
_cell.angle_gamma   90.00
#
_symmetry.space_group_name_H-M   'P 1'
#
loop_
_entity.id
_entity.type
_entity.pdbx_description
1 polymer ?
#
loop_
_entity_poly.entity_id
_entity_poly.type
_entity_poly.pdbx_seq_one_letter_code
_entity_poly.pdbx_strand_id
1 'polypeptide(L)'
;EQLDLFLIHFPVSFTPGTVEATSADQVEKVPLSETWGAMEALVEEGLVRNIGVSNFEIPELKMVQEVATKPIACNQFETHPYYQRERLVEYCTQSGIVVT
;
A
#
# COMPACT_ATOMS: atom_id res chain seq x y z
N GLU A 1 2.44 16.58 -16.17
CA GLU A 1 1.87 15.22 -16.26
C GLU A 1 1.59 14.74 -14.84
N GLN A 2 0.54 13.93 -14.63
CA GLN A 2 0.09 13.48 -13.31
C GLN A 2 -0.17 11.96 -13.39
N LEU A 3 0.16 11.21 -12.35
CA LEU A 3 -0.22 9.79 -12.27
C LEU A 3 -1.67 9.66 -11.79
N ASP A 4 -2.44 8.76 -12.39
CA ASP A 4 -3.80 8.47 -11.93
C ASP A 4 -3.84 7.69 -10.61
N LEU A 5 -2.85 6.82 -10.40
CA LEU A 5 -2.71 5.98 -9.19
C LEU A 5 -1.24 5.72 -8.89
N PHE A 6 -0.83 5.92 -7.63
CA PHE A 6 0.51 5.59 -7.15
C PHE A 6 0.41 4.67 -5.93
N LEU A 7 1.17 3.56 -5.92
CA LEU A 7 1.04 2.50 -4.94
C LEU A 7 2.31 2.34 -4.10
N ILE A 8 2.14 2.12 -2.80
CA ILE A 8 3.21 1.50 -1.99
C ILE A 8 3.33 0.05 -2.45
N HIS A 9 4.46 -0.33 -3.06
CA HIS A 9 4.61 -1.64 -3.70
C HIS A 9 4.60 -2.81 -2.69
N PHE A 10 5.25 -2.65 -1.54
CA PHE A 10 5.30 -3.66 -0.48
C PHE A 10 5.23 -3.00 0.90
N PRO A 11 4.67 -3.66 1.92
CA PRO A 11 4.73 -3.20 3.31
C PRO A 11 6.09 -3.50 3.96
N VAL A 12 7.18 -3.28 3.21
CA VAL A 12 8.57 -3.54 3.61
C VAL A 12 9.41 -2.33 3.25
N SER A 13 10.19 -1.83 4.21
CA SER A 13 11.09 -0.69 4.01
C SER A 13 12.48 -1.21 3.70
N PHE A 14 12.84 -1.25 2.42
CA PHE A 14 14.17 -1.66 2.00
C PHE A 14 15.19 -0.54 2.24
N THR A 15 16.42 -0.91 2.58
CA THR A 15 17.54 0.05 2.58
C THR A 15 17.70 0.68 1.19
N PRO A 16 17.88 2.00 1.08
CA PRO A 16 18.05 2.65 -0.22
C PRO A 16 19.15 1.99 -1.07
N GLY A 17 18.80 1.64 -2.30
CA GLY A 17 19.71 0.94 -3.23
C GLY A 17 19.58 -0.59 -3.22
N THR A 18 18.74 -1.17 -2.35
CA THR A 18 18.34 -2.58 -2.43
C THR A 18 16.94 -2.71 -3.01
N VAL A 19 16.68 -3.83 -3.69
CA VAL A 19 15.37 -4.16 -4.29
C VAL A 19 14.75 -5.42 -3.68
N GLU A 20 15.54 -6.14 -2.89
CA GLU A 20 15.16 -7.35 -2.17
C GLU A 20 15.89 -7.36 -0.83
N ALA A 21 15.28 -7.98 0.17
CA ALA A 21 15.90 -8.23 1.47
C ALA A 21 16.43 -9.66 1.52
N THR A 22 17.69 -9.85 1.14
CA THR A 22 18.40 -11.14 1.27
C THR A 22 18.98 -11.35 2.67
N SER A 23 19.06 -10.28 3.47
CA SER A 23 19.53 -10.28 4.84
C SER A 23 18.82 -9.19 5.67
N ALA A 24 18.82 -9.34 7.00
CA ALA A 24 18.06 -8.47 7.90
C ALA A 24 18.59 -7.02 7.95
N ASP A 25 19.85 -6.78 7.60
CA ASP A 25 20.48 -5.46 7.51
C ASP A 25 20.04 -4.66 6.27
N GLN A 26 19.31 -5.28 5.33
CA GLN A 26 18.76 -4.64 4.13
C GLN A 26 17.32 -4.16 4.32
N VAL A 27 16.81 -4.22 5.55
CA VAL A 27 15.47 -3.76 5.94
C VAL A 27 15.60 -2.68 7.00
N GLU A 28 15.01 -1.54 6.73
CA GLU A 28 14.90 -0.43 7.68
C GLU A 28 13.58 -0.50 8.44
N LYS A 29 13.53 0.17 9.59
CA LYS A 29 12.31 0.32 10.39
C LYS A 29 11.72 1.70 10.16
N VAL A 30 11.06 1.87 9.01
CA VAL A 30 10.26 3.07 8.74
C VAL A 30 8.80 2.77 9.11
N PRO A 31 8.16 3.57 9.99
CA PRO A 31 6.75 3.40 10.28
C PRO A 31 5.90 3.56 9.01
N LEU A 32 4.95 2.65 8.81
CA LEU A 32 4.06 2.70 7.65
C LEU A 32 3.26 4.01 7.57
N SER A 33 2.94 4.62 8.71
CA SER A 33 2.28 5.92 8.81
C SER A 33 3.11 7.06 8.21
N GLU A 34 4.44 7.00 8.31
CA GLU A 34 5.33 8.01 7.74
C GLU A 34 5.30 7.94 6.21
N THR A 35 5.43 6.73 5.66
CA THR A 35 5.31 6.49 4.22
C THR A 35 3.93 6.91 3.69
N TRP A 36 2.85 6.53 4.38
CA TRP A 36 1.50 6.92 3.97
C TRP A 36 1.28 8.43 4.03
N GLY A 37 1.74 9.11 5.08
CA GLY A 37 1.66 10.57 5.17
C GLY A 37 2.39 11.29 4.02
N ALA A 38 3.55 10.77 3.61
CA ALA A 38 4.24 11.28 2.42
C ALA A 38 3.43 11.05 1.13
N MET A 39 2.75 9.90 1.00
CA MET A 39 1.84 9.64 -0.12
C MET A 39 0.67 10.62 -0.17
N GLU A 40 0.10 10.98 0.98
CA GLU A 40 -0.99 11.96 1.07
C GLU A 40 -0.56 13.35 0.59
N ALA A 41 0.67 13.78 0.93
CA ALA A 41 1.23 15.05 0.45
C ALA A 41 1.32 15.10 -1.08
N LEU A 42 1.66 13.98 -1.75
CA LEU A 42 1.69 13.92 -3.22
C LEU A 42 0.31 14.18 -3.86
N VAL A 43 -0.77 13.79 -3.17
CA VAL A 43 -2.14 14.07 -3.61
C VAL A 43 -2.44 15.56 -3.44
N GLU A 44 -2.05 16.15 -2.31
CA GLU A 44 -2.27 17.57 -2.00
C GLU A 44 -1.50 18.50 -2.95
N GLU A 45 -0.28 18.11 -3.33
CA GLU A 45 0.54 18.81 -4.32
C GLU A 45 0.02 18.64 -5.77
N GLY A 46 -0.96 17.75 -5.99
CA GLY A 46 -1.52 17.49 -7.31
C GLY A 46 -0.62 16.67 -8.23
N LEU A 47 0.38 15.97 -7.68
CA LEU A 47 1.31 15.11 -8.44
C LEU A 47 0.69 13.75 -8.79
N VAL A 48 -0.23 13.27 -7.94
CA VAL A 48 -0.98 12.03 -8.13
C VAL A 48 -2.47 12.24 -7.84
N ARG A 49 -3.36 11.56 -8.58
CA ARG A 49 -4.82 11.66 -8.33
C ARG A 49 -5.26 10.76 -7.19
N ASN A 50 -4.73 9.55 -7.12
CA ASN A 50 -5.08 8.55 -6.13
C ASN A 50 -3.83 7.85 -5.60
N ILE A 51 -3.94 7.36 -4.37
CA ILE A 51 -2.91 6.57 -3.72
C ILE A 51 -3.49 5.26 -3.20
N GLY A 52 -2.66 4.22 -3.17
CA GLY A 52 -3.05 2.90 -2.71
C GLY A 52 -1.85 2.08 -2.29
N VAL A 53 -2.06 0.78 -2.17
CA VAL A 53 -1.06 -0.18 -1.71
C VAL A 53 -1.02 -1.41 -2.61
N SER A 54 0.05 -2.18 -2.50
CA SER A 54 0.18 -3.48 -3.14
C SER A 54 0.82 -4.46 -2.18
N ASN A 55 0.38 -5.72 -2.23
CA ASN A 55 0.87 -6.81 -1.37
C ASN A 55 0.62 -6.58 0.14
N PHE A 56 -0.43 -5.83 0.50
CA PHE A 56 -0.80 -5.61 1.91
C PHE A 56 -1.83 -6.65 2.36
N GLU A 57 -1.67 -7.15 3.59
CA GLU A 57 -2.67 -7.96 4.28
C GLU A 57 -3.58 -7.08 5.14
N ILE A 58 -4.61 -7.71 5.72
CA ILE A 58 -5.60 -7.03 6.57
C ILE A 58 -4.96 -6.23 7.73
N PRO A 59 -3.93 -6.73 8.45
CA PRO A 59 -3.30 -5.96 9.52
C PRO A 59 -2.67 -4.65 9.03
N GLU A 60 -1.92 -4.67 7.93
CA GLU A 60 -1.27 -3.46 7.40
C GLU A 60 -2.31 -2.48 6.84
N LEU A 61 -3.37 -2.97 6.18
CA LEU A 61 -4.49 -2.13 5.75
C LEU A 61 -5.13 -1.39 6.92
N LYS A 62 -5.36 -2.09 8.04
CA LYS A 62 -5.90 -1.48 9.27
C LYS A 62 -4.98 -0.40 9.82
N MET A 63 -3.68 -0.66 9.88
CA MET A 63 -2.70 0.33 10.36
C MET A 63 -2.73 1.61 9.52
N VAL A 64 -2.87 1.50 8.19
CA VAL A 64 -3.02 2.67 7.32
C VAL A 64 -4.36 3.37 7.60
N GLN A 65 -5.46 2.62 7.64
CA GLN A 65 -6.81 3.18 7.87
C GLN A 65 -6.95 3.90 9.21
N GLU A 66 -6.18 3.53 10.24
CA GLU A 66 -6.17 4.20 11.53
C GLU A 66 -5.62 5.64 11.47
N VAL A 67 -4.72 5.93 10.53
CA VAL A 67 -4.03 7.22 10.43
C VAL A 67 -4.39 8.01 9.15
N ALA A 68 -4.97 7.36 8.16
CA ALA A 68 -5.21 7.92 6.84
C ALA A 68 -6.26 9.04 6.83
N THR A 69 -5.94 10.14 6.16
CA THR A 69 -6.86 11.22 5.80
C THR A 69 -7.37 11.12 4.36
N LYS A 70 -6.59 10.48 3.48
CA LYS A 70 -6.98 10.10 2.11
C LYS A 70 -7.31 8.60 2.08
N PRO A 71 -8.33 8.17 1.31
CA PRO A 71 -8.69 6.76 1.24
C PRO A 71 -7.60 5.93 0.54
N ILE A 72 -7.47 4.67 0.94
CA ILE A 72 -6.75 3.67 0.17
C ILE A 72 -7.60 3.35 -1.07
N ALA A 73 -7.22 3.89 -2.23
CA ALA A 73 -8.02 3.74 -3.43
C ALA A 73 -8.02 2.30 -3.96
N CYS A 74 -6.89 1.61 -3.83
CA CYS A 74 -6.70 0.24 -4.32
C CYS A 74 -5.72 -0.55 -3.44
N ASN A 75 -5.97 -1.85 -3.29
CA ASN A 75 -4.96 -2.83 -2.87
C ASN A 75 -4.73 -3.84 -4.02
N GLN A 76 -3.52 -3.81 -4.60
CA GLN A 76 -3.12 -4.71 -5.67
C GLN A 76 -2.37 -5.93 -5.11
N PHE A 77 -2.85 -7.14 -5.36
CA PHE A 77 -2.21 -8.34 -4.81
C PHE A 77 -2.36 -9.56 -5.73
N GLU A 78 -1.49 -10.55 -5.56
CA GLU A 78 -1.57 -11.80 -6.31
C GLU A 78 -2.91 -12.49 -6.08
N THR A 79 -3.67 -12.68 -7.17
CA THR A 79 -4.90 -13.46 -7.16
C THR A 79 -5.10 -14.19 -8.48
N HIS A 80 -5.58 -15.43 -8.40
CA HIS A 80 -5.89 -16.29 -9.54
C HIS A 80 -6.79 -17.45 -9.09
N PRO A 81 -7.34 -18.30 -9.99
CA PRO A 81 -8.28 -19.35 -9.62
C PRO A 81 -7.79 -20.33 -8.53
N TYR A 82 -6.48 -20.48 -8.35
CA TYR A 82 -5.86 -21.33 -7.33
C TYR A 82 -5.43 -20.56 -6.06
N TYR A 83 -5.53 -19.23 -6.06
CA TYR A 83 -5.14 -18.36 -4.95
C TYR A 83 -6.05 -17.12 -4.93
N GLN A 84 -7.30 -17.30 -4.53
CA GLN A 84 -8.36 -16.29 -4.73
C GLN A 84 -8.39 -15.19 -3.66
N ARG A 85 -7.75 -15.44 -2.50
CA ARG A 85 -7.62 -14.47 -1.39
C ARG A 85 -8.98 -13.97 -0.85
N GLU A 86 -10.00 -14.82 -0.80
CA GLU A 86 -11.40 -14.45 -0.52
C GLU A 86 -11.56 -13.51 0.69
N ARG A 87 -10.92 -13.82 1.83
CA ARG A 87 -11.00 -13.01 3.05
C ARG A 87 -10.46 -11.58 2.86
N LEU A 88 -9.38 -11.43 2.08
CA LEU A 88 -8.82 -10.11 1.79
C LEU A 88 -9.71 -9.34 0.82
N VAL A 89 -10.23 -10.01 -0.21
CA VAL A 89 -11.19 -9.41 -1.17
C VAL A 89 -12.41 -8.89 -0.43
N GLU A 90 -12.99 -9.70 0.46
CA GLU A 90 -14.14 -9.32 1.27
C GLU A 90 -13.83 -8.11 2.16
N TYR A 91 -12.69 -8.12 2.86
CA TYR A 91 -12.27 -7.00 3.70
C TYR A 91 -12.10 -5.69 2.92
N CYS A 92 -11.38 -5.73 1.80
CA CYS A 92 -11.17 -4.57 0.93
C CYS A 92 -12.52 -4.04 0.43
N THR A 93 -13.39 -4.92 -0.06
CA THR A 93 -14.72 -4.54 -0.59
C THR A 93 -15.58 -3.87 0.49
N GLN A 94 -15.64 -4.44 1.70
CA GLN A 94 -16.38 -3.85 2.83
C GLN A 94 -15.78 -2.51 3.28
N SER A 95 -14.48 -2.32 3.10
CA SER A 95 -13.76 -1.09 3.42
C SER A 95 -13.79 -0.02 2.32
N GLY A 96 -14.45 -0.29 1.18
CA GLY A 96 -14.48 0.61 0.03
C GLY A 96 -13.16 0.70 -0.74
N ILE A 97 -12.27 -0.29 -0.57
CA ILE A 97 -10.98 -0.40 -1.25
C ILE A 97 -11.14 -1.27 -2.50
N VAL A 98 -10.76 -0.75 -3.67
CA VAL A 98 -10.78 -1.53 -4.93
C VAL A 98 -9.67 -2.58 -4.90
N VAL A 99 -9.95 -3.79 -5.40
CA VAL A 99 -8.94 -4.86 -5.52
C VAL A 99 -8.55 -5.08 -6.98
N THR A 100 -7.27 -5.35 -7.23
CA THR A 100 -6.74 -5.70 -8.56
C THR A 100 -5.70 -6.79 -8.48
#